data_AF-A0A6M1UDH0-F1
#
_entry.id   AF-A0A6M1UDH0-F1
#
_cell.length_a   1.000
_cell.length_b   1.000
_cell.length_c   1.000
_cell.angle_alpha   90.00
_cell.angle_beta   90.00
_cell.angle_gamma   90.00
#
_symmetry.space_group_name_H-M   'P 1'
#
loop_
_entity.id
_entity.type
_entity.pdbx_description
1 polymer ?
#
loop_
_entity_poly.entity_id
_entity_poly.type
_entity_poly.pdbx_seq_one_letter_code
_entity_poly.pdbx_strand_id
1 'polypeptide(L)'
;MQTLSRVKAANRRKKRHPLRWLKRIILYTCLWFLLLAGAGGVFLFMTDTGFELREWAAGTLLTTQHDYWAPYTFLPEATLNELKKEIKEPVIVNSDPTAARTKPLPPQEPEKPRELVEIEEISVDKGTYNFRGKIMYIHDPNRVHLVITKRKDRGDLLDEFAKTYKAIGIVNASGFYDPDGYGKGKTAFGLVIHDGKILQSYNPKSGETALAITYDGKLITGSYTAQQLIKMGARDAMSFRPQLIVNGKNLFADRPAKSWGIQPRTAVGQQADGTIVFVVIDGRQPGHSIGASMTDLANLLEEKGVINAMAMDGGSSSLMLYNGEAITKTACPYYRGRFLPNAWAVY
;
A
#
# COMPACT_ATOMS: atom_id res chain seq x y z
N MET A 1 -94.97 -6.06 39.59
CA MET A 1 -93.65 -6.72 39.48
C MET A 1 -93.20 -6.70 38.02
N GLN A 2 -92.38 -5.73 37.65
CA GLN A 2 -91.70 -5.71 36.34
C GLN A 2 -90.33 -6.37 36.51
N THR A 3 -90.13 -7.53 35.88
CA THR A 3 -88.80 -8.15 35.75
C THR A 3 -88.29 -7.94 34.33
N LEU A 4 -87.42 -6.94 34.21
CA LEU A 4 -86.66 -6.61 33.01
C LEU A 4 -85.69 -7.76 32.66
N SER A 5 -85.93 -8.42 31.53
CA SER A 5 -84.96 -9.33 30.91
C SER A 5 -83.79 -8.53 30.35
N ARG A 6 -82.65 -8.58 31.04
CA ARG A 6 -81.37 -8.01 30.59
C ARG A 6 -80.73 -8.97 29.58
N VAL A 7 -80.94 -8.72 28.29
CA VAL A 7 -80.14 -9.35 27.23
C VAL A 7 -78.72 -8.75 27.28
N LYS A 8 -77.76 -9.52 27.80
CA LYS A 8 -76.32 -9.20 27.70
C LYS A 8 -75.89 -9.30 26.24
N ALA A 9 -75.79 -8.17 25.55
CA ALA A 9 -75.10 -8.08 24.27
C ALA A 9 -73.61 -8.41 24.48
N ALA A 10 -73.19 -9.60 24.07
CA ALA A 10 -71.79 -9.99 24.08
C ALA A 10 -71.04 -9.16 23.02
N ASN A 11 -70.40 -8.08 23.46
CA ASN A 11 -69.46 -7.31 22.65
C ASN A 11 -68.28 -8.21 22.27
N ARG A 12 -68.31 -8.84 21.08
CA ARG A 12 -67.14 -9.49 20.48
C ARG A 12 -66.11 -8.41 20.15
N ARG A 13 -65.25 -8.07 21.11
CA ARG A 13 -64.01 -7.31 20.85
C ARG A 13 -63.23 -8.10 19.79
N LYS A 14 -63.20 -7.61 18.55
CA LYS A 14 -62.28 -8.09 17.51
C LYS A 14 -60.88 -8.07 18.11
N LYS A 15 -60.30 -9.24 18.41
CA LYS A 15 -58.88 -9.37 18.76
C LYS A 15 -58.09 -8.76 17.60
N ARG A 16 -57.67 -7.50 17.73
CA ARG A 16 -56.73 -6.88 16.78
C ARG A 16 -55.47 -7.72 16.90
N HIS A 17 -55.20 -8.58 15.92
CA HIS A 17 -54.02 -9.44 15.91
C HIS A 17 -52.78 -8.55 15.71
N PRO A 18 -52.00 -8.22 16.77
CA PRO A 18 -50.84 -7.33 16.65
C PRO A 18 -49.77 -7.89 15.68
N LEU A 19 -49.80 -9.21 15.48
CA LEU A 19 -48.95 -9.96 14.56
C LEU A 19 -49.19 -9.64 13.08
N ARG A 20 -50.36 -9.14 12.65
CA ARG A 20 -50.61 -8.84 11.22
C ARG A 20 -49.86 -7.60 10.75
N TRP A 21 -49.74 -6.59 11.60
CA TRP A 21 -48.96 -5.40 11.32
C TRP A 21 -47.46 -5.71 11.32
N LEU A 22 -46.99 -6.50 12.29
CA LEU A 22 -45.60 -6.97 12.33
C LEU A 22 -45.23 -7.81 11.08
N LYS A 23 -46.10 -8.73 10.65
CA LYS A 23 -45.92 -9.50 9.40
C LYS A 23 -45.85 -8.60 8.16
N ARG A 24 -46.65 -7.52 8.11
CA ARG A 24 -46.60 -6.54 7.01
C ARG A 24 -45.29 -5.75 7.04
N ILE A 25 -44.83 -5.31 8.22
CA ILE A 25 -43.53 -4.65 8.35
C ILE A 25 -42.41 -5.55 7.86
N ILE A 26 -42.35 -6.80 8.33
CA ILE A 26 -41.35 -7.78 7.91
C ILE A 26 -41.40 -8.00 6.40
N LEU A 27 -42.61 -8.13 5.82
CA LEU A 27 -42.76 -8.28 4.38
C LEU A 27 -42.26 -7.05 3.62
N TYR A 28 -42.62 -5.83 4.06
CA TYR A 28 -42.17 -4.61 3.42
C TYR A 28 -40.67 -4.40 3.56
N THR A 29 -40.07 -4.70 4.71
CA THR A 29 -38.61 -4.65 4.86
C THR A 29 -37.93 -5.66 3.96
N CYS A 30 -38.41 -6.92 3.90
CA CYS A 30 -37.88 -7.92 2.97
C CYS A 30 -38.01 -7.49 1.50
N LEU A 31 -39.16 -6.96 1.09
CA LEU A 31 -39.36 -6.44 -0.27
C LEU A 31 -38.43 -5.27 -0.57
N TRP A 32 -38.22 -4.38 0.40
CA TRP A 32 -37.32 -3.25 0.26
C TRP A 32 -35.85 -3.69 0.16
N PHE A 33 -35.42 -4.68 0.95
CA PHE A 33 -34.10 -5.31 0.81
C PHE A 33 -33.93 -6.00 -0.54
N LEU A 34 -34.95 -6.68 -1.05
CA LEU A 34 -34.93 -7.29 -2.39
C LEU A 34 -34.80 -6.23 -3.49
N LEU A 35 -35.54 -5.13 -3.39
CA LEU A 35 -35.44 -4.01 -4.32
C LEU A 35 -34.05 -3.36 -4.27
N LEU A 36 -33.50 -3.11 -3.08
CA LEU A 36 -32.14 -2.58 -2.93
C LEU A 36 -31.08 -3.54 -3.47
N ALA A 37 -31.21 -4.84 -3.18
CA ALA A 37 -30.30 -5.86 -3.71
C ALA A 37 -30.40 -5.95 -5.24
N GLY A 38 -31.61 -5.85 -5.80
CA GLY A 38 -31.84 -5.79 -7.24
C GLY A 38 -31.21 -4.54 -7.87
N ALA A 39 -31.46 -3.36 -7.31
CA ALA A 39 -30.86 -2.11 -7.76
C ALA A 39 -29.34 -2.12 -7.64
N GLY A 40 -28.80 -2.62 -6.53
CA GLY A 40 -27.37 -2.81 -6.33
C GLY A 40 -26.76 -3.82 -7.31
N GLY A 41 -27.48 -4.90 -7.63
CA GLY A 41 -27.09 -5.85 -8.67
C GLY A 41 -27.03 -5.20 -10.05
N VAL A 42 -28.07 -4.44 -10.44
CA VAL A 42 -28.07 -3.68 -11.69
C VAL A 42 -26.90 -2.70 -11.72
N PHE A 43 -26.66 -1.96 -10.64
CA PHE A 43 -25.50 -1.07 -10.55
C PHE A 43 -24.17 -1.83 -10.75
N LEU A 44 -23.91 -2.89 -9.98
CA LEU A 44 -22.64 -3.62 -10.01
C LEU A 44 -22.37 -4.35 -11.34
N PHE A 45 -23.41 -4.83 -12.02
CA PHE A 45 -23.28 -5.72 -13.17
C PHE A 45 -23.69 -5.11 -14.51
N MET A 46 -24.48 -4.03 -14.52
CA MET A 46 -24.97 -3.39 -15.75
C MET A 46 -24.45 -1.97 -15.96
N THR A 47 -23.57 -1.46 -15.09
CA THR A 47 -22.95 -0.13 -15.26
C THR A 47 -21.43 -0.24 -15.32
N ASP A 48 -20.81 0.67 -16.06
CA ASP A 48 -19.35 0.76 -16.15
C ASP A 48 -18.74 1.07 -14.78
N THR A 49 -19.34 1.98 -14.01
CA THR A 49 -18.88 2.29 -12.65
C THR A 49 -18.92 1.08 -11.72
N GLY A 50 -19.95 0.24 -11.83
CA GLY A 50 -20.04 -1.02 -11.10
C GLY A 50 -18.98 -2.03 -11.53
N PHE A 51 -18.68 -2.10 -12.83
CA PHE A 51 -17.59 -2.91 -13.35
C PHE A 51 -16.23 -2.44 -12.79
N GLU A 52 -15.94 -1.14 -12.84
CA GLU A 52 -14.70 -0.58 -12.31
C GLU A 52 -14.54 -0.81 -10.80
N LEU A 53 -15.62 -0.69 -10.04
CA LEU A 53 -15.59 -0.98 -8.60
C LEU A 53 -15.18 -2.44 -8.34
N ARG A 54 -15.64 -3.38 -9.17
CA ARG A 54 -15.25 -4.79 -9.08
C ARG A 54 -13.79 -5.00 -9.48
N GLU A 55 -13.26 -4.26 -10.46
CA GLU A 55 -11.83 -4.25 -10.78
C GLU A 55 -10.98 -3.77 -9.61
N TRP A 56 -11.34 -2.65 -8.98
CA TRP A 56 -10.65 -2.14 -7.79
C TRP A 56 -10.70 -3.11 -6.62
N ALA A 57 -11.84 -3.76 -6.39
CA ALA A 57 -11.98 -4.80 -5.39
C ALA A 57 -11.10 -6.02 -5.70
N ALA A 58 -11.08 -6.47 -6.96
CA ALA A 58 -10.26 -7.61 -7.39
C ALA A 58 -8.77 -7.32 -7.24
N GLY A 59 -8.28 -6.17 -7.68
CA GLY A 59 -6.87 -5.80 -7.52
C GLY A 59 -6.46 -5.65 -6.04
N THR A 60 -7.36 -5.15 -5.20
CA THR A 60 -7.12 -5.13 -3.74
C THR A 60 -6.97 -6.54 -3.19
N LEU A 61 -7.83 -7.48 -3.57
CA LEU A 61 -7.73 -8.88 -3.12
C LEU A 61 -6.47 -9.57 -3.64
N LEU A 62 -6.14 -9.39 -4.92
CA LEU A 62 -4.98 -10.00 -5.58
C LEU A 62 -3.63 -9.61 -4.96
N THR A 63 -3.57 -8.49 -4.24
CA THR A 63 -2.35 -8.04 -3.54
C THR A 63 -2.34 -8.38 -2.05
N THR A 64 -3.26 -9.23 -1.60
CA THR A 64 -3.35 -9.71 -0.22
C THR A 64 -3.06 -11.21 -0.13
N GLN A 65 -2.93 -11.73 1.10
CA GLN A 65 -2.90 -13.19 1.35
C GLN A 65 -4.23 -13.90 1.01
N HIS A 66 -5.28 -13.14 0.65
CA HIS A 66 -6.62 -13.63 0.33
C HIS A 66 -6.93 -13.53 -1.18
N ASP A 67 -5.91 -13.61 -2.03
CA ASP A 67 -6.03 -13.48 -3.49
C ASP A 67 -7.00 -14.50 -4.12
N TYR A 68 -7.16 -15.67 -3.50
CA TYR A 68 -8.14 -16.70 -3.87
C TYR A 68 -9.60 -16.25 -3.78
N TRP A 69 -9.89 -15.11 -3.14
CA TRP A 69 -11.21 -14.48 -3.16
C TRP A 69 -11.46 -13.60 -4.39
N ALA A 70 -10.43 -13.22 -5.15
CA ALA A 70 -10.59 -12.34 -6.30
C ALA A 70 -11.58 -12.85 -7.37
N PRO A 71 -11.72 -14.16 -7.66
CA PRO A 71 -12.75 -14.68 -8.56
C PRO A 71 -14.20 -14.35 -8.13
N TYR A 72 -14.45 -14.13 -6.84
CA TYR A 72 -15.77 -13.78 -6.30
C TYR A 72 -16.15 -12.31 -6.53
N THR A 73 -15.30 -11.54 -7.20
CA THR A 73 -15.67 -10.22 -7.76
C THR A 73 -16.46 -10.36 -9.07
N PHE A 74 -16.65 -11.58 -9.58
CA PHE A 74 -17.42 -11.89 -10.78
C PHE A 74 -16.94 -11.13 -12.03
N LEU A 75 -15.65 -10.78 -12.07
CA LEU A 75 -15.02 -10.28 -13.27
C LEU A 75 -14.81 -11.42 -14.28
N PRO A 76 -14.80 -11.12 -15.59
CA PRO A 76 -14.35 -12.07 -16.59
C PRO A 76 -12.96 -12.60 -16.26
N GLU A 77 -12.71 -13.88 -16.51
CA GLU A 77 -11.42 -14.52 -16.23
C GLU A 77 -10.26 -13.82 -16.97
N ALA A 78 -10.49 -13.37 -18.20
CA ALA A 78 -9.52 -12.61 -18.97
C ALA A 78 -9.07 -11.33 -18.25
N THR A 79 -10.01 -10.55 -17.72
CA THR A 79 -9.72 -9.33 -16.93
C THR A 79 -8.94 -9.68 -15.67
N LEU A 80 -9.34 -10.72 -14.94
CA LEU A 80 -8.62 -11.14 -13.72
C LEU A 80 -7.17 -11.58 -14.04
N ASN A 81 -6.97 -12.27 -15.16
CA ASN A 81 -5.66 -12.69 -15.61
C ASN A 81 -4.79 -11.51 -16.06
N GLU A 82 -5.39 -10.48 -16.68
CA GLU A 82 -4.72 -9.23 -17.02
C GLU A 82 -4.25 -8.48 -15.76
N LEU A 83 -5.12 -8.33 -14.76
CA LEU A 83 -4.73 -7.71 -13.47
C LEU A 83 -3.58 -8.49 -12.81
N LYS A 84 -3.65 -9.83 -12.79
CA LYS A 84 -2.57 -10.68 -12.26
C LYS A 84 -1.27 -10.52 -13.05
N LYS A 85 -1.35 -10.42 -14.38
CA LYS A 85 -0.20 -10.23 -15.24
C LYS A 85 0.47 -8.89 -14.95
N GLU A 86 -0.30 -7.82 -14.81
CA GLU A 86 0.24 -6.49 -14.52
C GLU A 86 0.98 -6.44 -13.17
N ILE A 87 0.47 -7.13 -12.15
CA ILE A 87 1.14 -7.24 -10.84
C ILE A 87 2.46 -8.03 -10.96
N LYS A 88 2.45 -9.13 -11.73
CA LYS A 88 3.61 -10.02 -11.87
C LYS A 88 4.69 -9.43 -12.77
N GLU A 89 4.30 -8.78 -13.85
CA GLU A 89 5.18 -8.28 -14.90
C GLU A 89 4.85 -6.80 -15.18
N PRO A 90 5.04 -5.90 -14.19
CA PRO A 90 4.86 -4.49 -14.44
C PRO A 90 5.89 -3.99 -15.45
N VAL A 91 5.58 -2.87 -16.11
CA VAL A 91 6.54 -2.18 -16.96
C VAL A 91 7.75 -1.78 -16.13
N ILE A 92 8.94 -2.15 -16.60
CA ILE A 92 10.21 -1.86 -15.95
C ILE A 92 11.05 -1.01 -16.90
N VAL A 93 11.59 0.09 -16.39
CA VAL A 93 12.49 0.99 -17.12
C VAL A 93 13.72 1.20 -16.26
N ASN A 94 14.90 0.96 -16.80
CA ASN A 94 16.14 1.18 -16.07
C ASN A 94 16.37 2.68 -15.88
N SER A 95 16.51 3.11 -14.63
CA SER A 95 16.89 4.48 -14.30
C SER A 95 18.26 4.79 -14.87
N ASP A 96 18.43 5.97 -15.42
CA ASP A 96 19.72 6.43 -15.92
C ASP A 96 20.53 7.03 -14.75
N PRO A 97 21.68 6.44 -14.38
CA PRO A 97 22.53 6.94 -13.30
C PRO A 97 23.11 8.35 -13.56
N THR A 98 22.96 8.86 -14.79
CA THR A 98 23.46 10.15 -15.26
C THR A 98 22.35 11.19 -15.50
N ALA A 99 21.07 10.80 -15.46
CA ALA A 99 19.92 11.66 -15.80
C ALA A 99 19.58 12.75 -14.77
N ALA A 100 20.44 13.00 -13.78
CA ALA A 100 20.37 14.16 -12.90
C ALA A 100 20.72 15.47 -13.66
N ARG A 101 20.03 15.77 -14.77
CA ARG A 101 20.26 16.98 -15.59
C ARG A 101 19.01 17.52 -16.30
N THR A 102 17.80 17.37 -15.77
CA THR A 102 16.84 18.48 -15.97
C THR A 102 17.39 19.65 -15.17
N LYS A 103 17.71 20.77 -15.86
CA LYS A 103 18.33 21.97 -15.26
C LYS A 103 17.76 22.17 -13.85
N PRO A 104 18.60 22.15 -12.80
CA PRO A 104 18.16 22.58 -11.49
C PRO A 104 17.50 23.94 -11.66
N LEU A 105 16.34 24.13 -11.02
CA LEU A 105 15.95 25.49 -10.65
C LEU A 105 17.20 26.14 -10.03
N PRO A 106 17.50 27.42 -10.33
CA PRO A 106 18.68 28.10 -9.79
C PRO A 106 18.78 27.77 -8.29
N PRO A 107 19.97 27.40 -7.78
CA PRO A 107 20.10 27.05 -6.37
C PRO A 107 19.55 28.21 -5.54
N GLN A 108 18.36 28.04 -4.97
CA GLN A 108 17.95 28.88 -3.87
C GLN A 108 18.74 28.32 -2.70
N GLU A 109 19.80 29.03 -2.31
CA GLU A 109 20.46 28.76 -1.04
C GLU A 109 19.35 28.78 0.02
N PRO A 110 19.13 27.67 0.73
CA PRO A 110 18.09 27.65 1.74
C PRO A 110 18.48 28.68 2.80
N GLU A 111 17.53 29.53 3.19
CA GLU A 111 17.75 30.57 4.22
C GLU A 111 18.27 29.99 5.55
N LYS A 112 18.15 28.68 5.75
CA LYS A 112 18.67 27.92 6.90
C LYS A 112 19.31 26.59 6.46
N PRO A 113 20.29 26.07 7.22
CA PRO A 113 20.74 24.69 7.06
C PRO A 113 19.55 23.74 7.16
N ARG A 114 19.38 22.86 6.16
CA ARG A 114 18.34 21.83 6.20
C ARG A 114 18.64 20.86 7.34
N GLU A 115 17.63 20.49 8.11
CA GLU A 115 17.76 19.41 9.11
C GLU A 115 18.15 18.11 8.40
N LEU A 116 18.67 17.10 9.12
CA LEU A 116 18.99 15.82 8.48
C LEU A 116 17.72 15.12 7.96
N VAL A 117 16.64 15.24 8.73
CA VAL A 117 15.33 14.64 8.45
C VAL A 117 14.24 15.69 8.62
N GLU A 118 13.36 15.81 7.64
CA GLU A 118 12.13 16.62 7.69
C GLU A 118 10.91 15.71 7.51
N ILE A 119 9.84 15.95 8.26
CA ILE A 119 8.60 15.16 8.20
C ILE A 119 7.45 16.05 7.71
N GLU A 120 6.75 15.59 6.68
CA GLU A 120 5.55 16.22 6.14
C GLU A 120 4.32 15.32 6.35
N GLU A 121 3.17 15.92 6.69
CA GLU A 121 1.90 15.21 6.77
C GLU A 121 1.18 15.16 5.43
N ILE A 122 0.62 13.99 5.11
CA ILE A 122 -0.25 13.81 3.95
C ILE A 122 -1.69 13.72 4.44
N SER A 123 -2.57 14.52 3.83
CA SER A 123 -4.02 14.39 3.98
C SER A 123 -4.69 14.77 2.67
N VAL A 124 -5.21 13.79 1.94
CA VAL A 124 -5.86 13.97 0.65
C VAL A 124 -7.28 13.43 0.72
N ASP A 125 -8.24 14.26 0.30
CA ASP A 125 -9.64 13.87 0.13
C ASP A 125 -10.01 13.94 -1.35
N LYS A 126 -10.41 12.79 -1.93
CA LYS A 126 -10.83 12.68 -3.33
C LYS A 126 -12.36 12.69 -3.48
N GLY A 127 -13.11 12.91 -2.39
CA GLY A 127 -14.56 12.80 -2.34
C GLY A 127 -15.08 11.37 -2.29
N THR A 128 -14.53 10.47 -3.11
CA THR A 128 -14.88 9.03 -3.12
C THR A 128 -14.20 8.24 -2.00
N TYR A 129 -12.97 8.62 -1.66
CA TYR A 129 -12.20 8.09 -0.54
C TYR A 129 -11.15 9.11 -0.13
N ASN A 130 -10.60 8.95 1.07
CA ASN A 130 -9.51 9.76 1.57
C ASN A 130 -8.30 8.89 1.92
N PHE A 131 -7.14 9.52 1.97
CA PHE A 131 -5.94 8.90 2.52
C PHE A 131 -5.09 9.88 3.30
N ARG A 132 -4.42 9.32 4.31
CA ARG A 132 -3.51 10.04 5.21
C ARG A 132 -2.18 9.30 5.29
N GLY A 133 -1.12 10.01 5.62
CA GLY A 133 0.21 9.43 5.70
C GLY A 133 1.27 10.43 6.11
N LYS A 134 2.53 10.03 5.93
CA LYS A 134 3.70 10.86 6.21
C LYS A 134 4.72 10.72 5.07
N ILE A 135 5.41 11.82 4.80
CA ILE A 135 6.65 11.84 4.01
C ILE A 135 7.79 12.15 4.96
N MET A 136 8.90 11.43 4.82
CA MET A 136 10.16 11.72 5.49
C MET A 136 11.19 12.04 4.41
N TYR A 137 11.69 13.27 4.42
CA TYR A 137 12.79 13.73 3.58
C TYR A 137 14.10 13.53 4.33
N ILE A 138 15.09 12.95 3.66
CA ILE A 138 16.42 12.68 4.21
C ILE A 138 17.45 13.32 3.29
N HIS A 139 18.03 14.43 3.76
CA HIS A 139 18.86 15.29 2.92
C HIS A 139 20.28 14.75 2.69
N ASP A 140 20.72 13.78 3.51
CA ASP A 140 21.97 13.04 3.27
C ASP A 140 21.66 11.58 2.85
N PRO A 141 21.72 11.25 1.54
CA PRO A 141 21.42 9.90 1.06
C PRO A 141 22.39 8.84 1.61
N ASN A 142 23.60 9.24 2.03
CA ASN A 142 24.59 8.29 2.52
C ASN A 142 24.22 7.72 3.89
N ARG A 143 23.33 8.38 4.64
CA ARG A 143 22.80 7.92 5.94
C ARG A 143 21.71 6.86 5.78
N VAL A 144 21.22 6.61 4.57
CA VAL A 144 20.11 5.68 4.31
C VAL A 144 20.60 4.28 3.99
N HIS A 145 20.48 3.35 4.92
CA HIS A 145 20.95 1.97 4.76
C HIS A 145 19.81 0.96 4.73
N LEU A 146 20.00 -0.10 3.95
CA LEU A 146 19.16 -1.28 4.07
C LEU A 146 19.62 -2.06 5.30
N VAL A 147 18.75 -2.23 6.28
CA VAL A 147 19.00 -3.08 7.44
C VAL A 147 18.31 -4.41 7.26
N ILE A 148 18.96 -5.48 7.72
CA ILE A 148 18.52 -6.86 7.55
C ILE A 148 18.39 -7.56 8.89
N THR A 149 17.43 -8.49 8.98
CA THR A 149 17.27 -9.30 10.17
C THR A 149 18.47 -10.23 10.34
N LYS A 150 18.94 -10.39 11.58
CA LYS A 150 19.98 -11.35 11.95
C LYS A 150 19.41 -12.64 12.54
N ARG A 151 18.10 -12.66 12.76
CA ARG A 151 17.38 -13.79 13.35
C ARG A 151 17.19 -14.90 12.34
N LYS A 152 17.17 -16.15 12.84
CA LYS A 152 17.00 -17.35 12.01
C LYS A 152 15.59 -17.95 12.11
N ASP A 153 14.83 -17.57 13.12
CA ASP A 153 13.50 -18.06 13.46
C ASP A 153 12.38 -17.20 12.83
N ARG A 154 12.58 -15.89 12.78
CA ARG A 154 11.64 -14.88 12.23
C ARG A 154 12.40 -13.64 11.76
N GLY A 155 11.70 -12.71 11.13
CA GLY A 155 12.18 -11.34 10.91
C GLY A 155 12.14 -10.49 12.18
N ASP A 156 12.60 -9.25 12.06
CA ASP A 156 12.52 -8.26 13.14
C ASP A 156 11.33 -7.32 12.91
N LEU A 157 10.81 -6.75 13.99
CA LEU A 157 9.87 -5.63 13.93
C LEU A 157 10.62 -4.32 13.59
N LEU A 158 9.91 -3.29 13.11
CA LEU A 158 10.54 -2.00 12.79
C LEU A 158 11.18 -1.35 14.02
N ASP A 159 10.58 -1.48 15.20
CA ASP A 159 11.15 -0.96 16.45
C ASP A 159 12.39 -1.74 16.90
N GLU A 160 12.42 -3.06 16.66
CA GLU A 160 13.58 -3.92 16.88
C GLU A 160 14.75 -3.52 15.95
N PHE A 161 14.47 -3.26 14.67
CA PHE A 161 15.45 -2.69 13.73
C PHE A 161 15.94 -1.32 14.19
N ALA A 162 15.02 -0.39 14.50
CA ALA A 162 15.36 0.96 14.93
C ALA A 162 16.30 0.94 16.15
N LYS A 163 16.00 0.11 17.15
CA LYS A 163 16.84 -0.03 18.35
C LYS A 163 18.20 -0.65 18.04
N THR A 164 18.25 -1.67 17.19
CA THR A 164 19.50 -2.41 16.87
C THR A 164 20.48 -1.53 16.11
N TYR A 165 19.98 -0.76 15.13
CA TYR A 165 20.80 0.07 14.26
C TYR A 165 20.86 1.54 14.71
N LYS A 166 20.20 1.89 15.83
CA LYS A 166 20.06 3.28 16.33
C LYS A 166 19.48 4.23 15.27
N ALA A 167 18.47 3.75 14.55
CA ALA A 167 17.84 4.50 13.48
C ALA A 167 17.06 5.71 14.03
N ILE A 168 17.27 6.87 13.41
CA ILE A 168 16.46 8.07 13.64
C ILE A 168 15.14 7.99 12.85
N GLY A 169 15.15 7.34 11.68
CA GLY A 169 13.96 7.14 10.86
C GLY A 169 14.02 5.77 10.17
N ILE A 170 12.89 5.09 10.05
CA ILE A 170 12.83 3.76 9.44
C ILE A 170 11.48 3.45 8.80
N VAL A 171 11.51 2.79 7.65
CA VAL A 171 10.33 2.23 6.95
C VAL A 171 10.59 0.81 6.48
N ASN A 172 9.52 0.04 6.25
CA ASN A 172 9.64 -1.30 5.69
C ASN A 172 10.22 -1.27 4.26
N ALA A 173 10.86 -2.36 3.84
CA ALA A 173 11.52 -2.46 2.54
C ALA A 173 10.88 -3.55 1.66
N SER A 174 11.56 -4.69 1.44
CA SER A 174 11.09 -5.69 0.49
C SER A 174 9.89 -6.47 1.03
N GLY A 175 9.19 -7.16 0.13
CA GLY A 175 8.32 -8.27 0.51
C GLY A 175 9.13 -9.43 1.08
N PHE A 176 8.46 -10.51 1.44
CA PHE A 176 9.10 -11.69 1.99
C PHE A 176 8.40 -12.98 1.55
N TYR A 177 9.16 -14.06 1.54
CA TYR A 177 8.65 -15.39 1.23
C TYR A 177 7.88 -15.96 2.43
N ASP A 178 6.60 -16.25 2.24
CA ASP A 178 5.68 -16.69 3.29
C ASP A 178 4.78 -17.85 2.84
N PRO A 179 5.34 -19.04 2.58
CA PRO A 179 4.59 -20.19 2.07
C PRO A 179 3.54 -20.69 3.08
N ASP A 180 3.78 -20.49 4.38
CA ASP A 180 2.89 -20.92 5.44
C ASP A 180 1.78 -19.90 5.75
N GLY A 181 1.86 -18.68 5.21
CA GLY A 181 0.93 -17.57 5.48
C GLY A 181 1.03 -16.94 6.87
N TYR A 182 1.96 -17.39 7.72
CA TYR A 182 2.11 -16.90 9.10
C TYR A 182 2.82 -15.54 9.23
N GLY A 183 3.32 -14.97 8.14
CA GLY A 183 3.94 -13.65 8.17
C GLY A 183 5.26 -13.62 8.93
N LYS A 184 6.04 -14.71 8.90
CA LYS A 184 7.27 -14.84 9.71
C LYS A 184 8.34 -13.81 9.34
N GLY A 185 8.32 -13.26 8.11
CA GLY A 185 9.24 -12.22 7.66
C GLY A 185 10.71 -12.65 7.68
N LYS A 186 11.00 -13.95 7.56
CA LYS A 186 12.37 -14.48 7.72
C LYS A 186 13.24 -14.24 6.49
N THR A 187 12.69 -14.47 5.29
CA THR A 187 13.45 -14.46 4.04
C THR A 187 12.88 -13.39 3.13
N ALA A 188 13.73 -12.46 2.69
CA ALA A 188 13.35 -11.42 1.75
C ALA A 188 12.86 -12.00 0.43
N PHE A 189 12.06 -11.23 -0.30
CA PHE A 189 11.73 -11.51 -1.68
C PHE A 189 12.88 -11.04 -2.60
N GLY A 190 13.24 -11.85 -3.60
CA GLY A 190 14.18 -11.47 -4.65
C GLY A 190 15.64 -11.29 -4.19
N LEU A 191 16.39 -10.34 -4.77
CA LEU A 191 17.77 -10.08 -4.39
C LEU A 191 17.89 -9.19 -3.15
N VAL A 192 18.97 -9.37 -2.39
CA VAL A 192 19.36 -8.50 -1.28
C VAL A 192 20.87 -8.27 -1.32
N ILE A 193 21.26 -7.00 -1.35
CA ILE A 193 22.64 -6.53 -1.21
C ILE A 193 22.69 -5.66 0.05
N HIS A 194 23.69 -5.88 0.89
CA HIS A 194 23.96 -5.06 2.07
C HIS A 194 25.45 -4.80 2.18
N ASP A 195 25.83 -3.53 2.28
CA ASP A 195 27.23 -3.09 2.34
C ASP A 195 28.12 -3.73 1.24
N GLY A 196 27.64 -3.69 -0.01
CA GLY A 196 28.34 -4.22 -1.17
C GLY A 196 28.43 -5.75 -1.23
N LYS A 197 27.80 -6.47 -0.29
CA LYS A 197 27.78 -7.94 -0.25
C LYS A 197 26.44 -8.47 -0.69
N ILE A 198 26.46 -9.42 -1.62
CA ILE A 198 25.25 -10.13 -2.06
C ILE A 198 24.90 -11.15 -0.99
N LEU A 199 23.79 -10.91 -0.28
CA LEU A 199 23.31 -11.79 0.79
C LEU A 199 22.25 -12.77 0.30
N GLN A 200 21.42 -12.30 -0.62
CA GLN A 200 20.44 -13.13 -1.32
C GLN A 200 20.57 -12.84 -2.81
N SER A 201 20.84 -13.89 -3.59
CA SER A 201 20.89 -13.79 -5.04
C SER A 201 19.67 -14.47 -5.62
N TYR A 202 18.78 -13.67 -6.20
CA TYR A 202 17.85 -14.13 -7.20
C TYR A 202 18.45 -13.71 -8.54
N ASN A 203 18.86 -14.69 -9.36
CA ASN A 203 19.66 -14.42 -10.56
C ASN A 203 18.96 -14.92 -11.83
N PRO A 204 17.76 -14.40 -12.16
CA PRO A 204 17.17 -14.64 -13.46
C PRO A 204 18.12 -14.05 -14.54
N LYS A 205 18.26 -14.73 -15.67
CA LYS A 205 19.15 -14.30 -16.77
C LYS A 205 18.86 -12.86 -17.25
N SER A 206 17.63 -12.38 -17.04
CA SER A 206 17.16 -11.05 -17.43
C SER A 206 17.23 -9.98 -16.33
N GLY A 207 17.65 -10.32 -15.09
CA GLY A 207 17.57 -9.41 -13.94
C GLY A 207 16.19 -9.39 -13.26
N GLU A 208 16.13 -8.81 -12.07
CA GLU A 208 14.91 -8.62 -11.28
C GLU A 208 14.69 -7.12 -11.01
N THR A 209 13.44 -6.69 -10.86
CA THR A 209 13.12 -5.32 -10.44
C THR A 209 13.71 -5.06 -9.06
N ALA A 210 14.66 -4.13 -8.99
CA ALA A 210 15.37 -3.78 -7.79
C ALA A 210 15.43 -2.27 -7.59
N LEU A 211 15.55 -1.88 -6.32
CA LEU A 211 15.99 -0.56 -5.89
C LEU A 211 17.34 -0.72 -5.19
N ALA A 212 18.30 0.11 -5.58
CA ALA A 212 19.63 0.14 -4.98
C ALA A 212 20.02 1.57 -4.61
N ILE A 213 20.76 1.72 -3.52
CA ILE A 213 21.47 2.95 -3.15
C ILE A 213 22.96 2.67 -3.27
N THR A 214 23.65 3.49 -4.06
CA THR A 214 25.09 3.38 -4.29
C THR A 214 25.91 4.05 -3.19
N TYR A 215 27.23 3.81 -3.17
CA TYR A 215 28.15 4.49 -2.26
C TYR A 215 28.24 6.01 -2.48
N ASP A 216 27.88 6.52 -3.66
CA ASP A 216 27.77 7.95 -3.96
C ASP A 216 26.35 8.51 -3.73
N GLY A 217 25.48 7.76 -3.06
CA GLY A 217 24.16 8.21 -2.64
C GLY A 217 23.11 8.26 -3.76
N LYS A 218 23.34 7.61 -4.90
CA LYS A 218 22.36 7.56 -6.01
C LYS A 218 21.38 6.42 -5.83
N LEU A 219 20.12 6.70 -6.07
CA LEU A 219 19.04 5.72 -6.09
C LEU A 219 18.86 5.19 -7.51
N ILE A 220 19.17 3.91 -7.70
CA ILE A 220 19.03 3.18 -8.95
C ILE A 220 17.77 2.32 -8.86
N THR A 221 16.93 2.34 -9.90
CA THR A 221 15.80 1.42 -10.03
C THR A 221 15.78 0.77 -11.41
N GLY A 222 15.31 -0.47 -11.52
CA GLY A 222 15.18 -1.15 -12.80
C GLY A 222 15.37 -2.66 -12.70
N SER A 223 15.51 -3.32 -13.84
CA SER A 223 15.80 -4.74 -13.93
C SER A 223 17.31 -4.97 -13.96
N TYR A 224 17.84 -5.57 -12.88
CA TYR A 224 19.25 -5.83 -12.75
C TYR A 224 19.51 -7.16 -12.05
N THR A 225 20.64 -7.79 -12.38
CA THR A 225 21.22 -8.85 -11.55
C THR A 225 21.98 -8.23 -10.37
N ALA A 226 22.16 -8.99 -9.30
CA ALA A 226 22.95 -8.55 -8.16
C ALA A 226 24.39 -8.17 -8.58
N GLN A 227 25.00 -8.90 -9.51
CA GLN A 227 26.34 -8.59 -10.01
C GLN A 227 26.38 -7.29 -10.83
N GLN A 228 25.33 -6.98 -11.60
CA GLN A 228 25.24 -5.68 -12.30
C GLN A 228 25.16 -4.52 -11.30
N LEU A 229 24.33 -4.64 -10.26
CA LEU A 229 24.21 -3.62 -9.21
C LEU A 229 25.55 -3.39 -8.49
N ILE A 230 26.28 -4.46 -8.14
CA ILE A 230 27.62 -4.34 -7.53
C ILE A 230 28.58 -3.58 -8.46
N LYS A 231 28.59 -3.91 -9.76
CA LYS A 231 29.43 -3.19 -10.74
C LYS A 231 29.06 -1.71 -10.89
N MET A 232 27.80 -1.37 -10.65
CA MET A 232 27.30 0.01 -10.63
C MET A 232 27.58 0.72 -9.29
N GLY A 233 28.25 0.07 -8.34
CA GLY A 233 28.60 0.66 -7.05
C GLY A 233 27.47 0.61 -6.02
N ALA A 234 26.50 -0.30 -6.17
CA ALA A 234 25.43 -0.49 -5.19
C ALA A 234 26.01 -0.89 -3.81
N ARG A 235 25.72 -0.09 -2.79
CA ARG A 235 26.00 -0.40 -1.39
C ARG A 235 24.91 -1.29 -0.85
N ASP A 236 23.66 -0.85 -0.98
CA ASP A 236 22.49 -1.53 -0.45
C ASP A 236 21.46 -1.70 -1.57
N ALA A 237 20.82 -2.87 -1.66
CA ALA A 237 19.78 -3.11 -2.66
C ALA A 237 18.78 -4.17 -2.23
N MET A 238 17.55 -4.04 -2.72
CA MET A 238 16.53 -5.06 -2.55
C MET A 238 15.60 -5.14 -3.77
N SER A 239 14.99 -6.31 -3.97
CA SER A 239 13.95 -6.50 -5.00
C SER A 239 12.55 -6.23 -4.48
N PHE A 240 11.81 -5.40 -5.21
CA PHE A 240 10.36 -5.30 -5.09
C PHE A 240 9.76 -4.64 -6.34
N ARG A 241 8.45 -4.44 -6.36
CA ARG A 241 7.71 -3.90 -7.51
C ARG A 241 6.42 -3.20 -7.07
N PRO A 242 5.87 -2.29 -7.89
CA PRO A 242 6.40 -1.76 -9.16
C PRO A 242 7.32 -0.52 -8.98
N GLN A 243 7.99 -0.11 -10.06
CA GLN A 243 8.54 1.25 -10.18
C GLN A 243 7.42 2.27 -10.32
N LEU A 244 7.57 3.45 -9.71
CA LEU A 244 6.56 4.51 -9.70
C LEU A 244 7.00 5.68 -10.59
N ILE A 245 8.24 6.14 -10.38
CA ILE A 245 8.84 7.23 -11.16
C ILE A 245 10.21 6.76 -11.64
N VAL A 246 10.52 7.02 -12.91
CA VAL A 246 11.82 6.73 -13.49
C VAL A 246 12.28 7.92 -14.32
N ASN A 247 13.46 8.45 -14.01
CA ASN A 247 14.05 9.62 -14.68
C ASN A 247 13.07 10.81 -14.78
N GLY A 248 12.33 11.09 -13.70
CA GLY A 248 11.33 12.16 -13.63
C GLY A 248 10.00 11.86 -14.34
N LYS A 249 9.84 10.68 -14.93
CA LYS A 249 8.60 10.25 -15.59
C LYS A 249 7.76 9.37 -14.67
N ASN A 250 6.53 9.79 -14.40
CA ASN A 250 5.52 9.00 -13.71
C ASN A 250 5.01 7.85 -14.59
N LEU A 251 5.18 6.60 -14.14
CA LEU A 251 4.77 5.39 -14.87
C LEU A 251 3.27 5.06 -14.76
N PHE A 252 2.52 5.86 -13.99
CA PHE A 252 1.10 5.72 -13.73
C PHE A 252 0.26 6.95 -14.12
N ALA A 253 0.85 8.01 -14.69
CA ALA A 253 0.16 9.26 -15.04
C ALA A 253 -1.10 9.03 -15.90
N ASP A 254 -1.02 8.11 -16.86
CA ASP A 254 -2.07 7.89 -17.86
C ASP A 254 -2.93 6.64 -17.59
N ARG A 255 -2.83 6.02 -16.40
CA ARG A 255 -3.58 4.78 -16.12
C ARG A 255 -3.94 4.59 -14.64
N PRO A 256 -5.19 4.18 -14.35
CA PRO A 256 -5.56 3.80 -13.00
C PRO A 256 -4.91 2.47 -12.63
N ALA A 257 -4.15 2.44 -11.53
CA ALA A 257 -3.47 1.25 -11.03
C ALA A 257 -4.42 0.23 -10.37
N LYS A 258 -5.51 -0.15 -11.06
CA LYS A 258 -6.60 -0.99 -10.56
C LYS A 258 -6.09 -2.33 -10.04
N SER A 259 -5.12 -2.93 -10.74
CA SER A 259 -4.52 -4.22 -10.40
C SER A 259 -3.84 -4.24 -9.03
N TRP A 260 -3.36 -3.10 -8.52
CA TRP A 260 -2.80 -3.02 -7.17
C TRP A 260 -3.84 -2.62 -6.11
N GLY A 261 -5.03 -2.18 -6.48
CA GLY A 261 -6.10 -1.78 -5.56
C GLY A 261 -5.84 -0.49 -4.79
N ILE A 262 -6.66 -0.24 -3.76
CA ILE A 262 -6.51 0.89 -2.82
C ILE A 262 -6.20 0.31 -1.44
N GLN A 263 -5.02 0.62 -0.89
CA GLN A 263 -4.57 0.04 0.39
C GLN A 263 -3.42 0.85 1.00
N PRO A 264 -2.93 0.53 2.22
CA PRO A 264 -1.71 1.14 2.75
C PRO A 264 -0.54 0.93 1.80
N ARG A 265 0.29 1.95 1.64
CA ARG A 265 1.44 1.93 0.73
C ARG A 265 2.70 2.41 1.42
N THR A 266 3.83 1.88 0.98
CA THR A 266 5.14 2.41 1.29
C THR A 266 5.89 2.61 -0.02
N ALA A 267 6.65 3.70 -0.15
CA ALA A 267 7.56 3.93 -1.26
C ALA A 267 8.86 4.58 -0.78
N VAL A 268 9.92 4.34 -1.56
CA VAL A 268 11.20 5.02 -1.42
C VAL A 268 11.56 5.63 -2.77
N GLY A 269 11.98 6.89 -2.75
CA GLY A 269 12.43 7.60 -3.93
C GLY A 269 13.53 8.61 -3.64
N GLN A 270 13.98 9.30 -4.67
CA GLN A 270 15.03 10.31 -4.61
C GLN A 270 14.68 11.53 -5.46
N GLN A 271 14.88 12.73 -4.91
CA GLN A 271 14.80 14.01 -5.63
C GLN A 271 16.11 14.30 -6.37
N ALA A 272 16.07 15.25 -7.33
CA ALA A 272 17.22 15.60 -8.14
C ALA A 272 18.42 16.17 -7.35
N ASP A 273 18.19 16.70 -6.14
CA ASP A 273 19.24 17.21 -5.25
C ASP A 273 19.91 16.11 -4.39
N GLY A 274 19.47 14.86 -4.54
CA GLY A 274 19.99 13.70 -3.80
C GLY A 274 19.16 13.34 -2.56
N THR A 275 18.21 14.17 -2.14
CA THR A 275 17.34 13.91 -0.99
C THR A 275 16.57 12.60 -1.20
N ILE A 276 16.71 11.65 -0.26
CA ILE A 276 15.91 10.42 -0.24
C ILE A 276 14.57 10.73 0.41
N VAL A 277 13.51 10.14 -0.14
CA VAL A 277 12.15 10.33 0.32
C VAL A 277 11.57 8.98 0.71
N PHE A 278 11.17 8.84 1.97
CA PHE A 278 10.32 7.75 2.40
C PHE A 278 8.87 8.23 2.47
N VAL A 279 7.95 7.46 1.92
CA VAL A 279 6.51 7.75 1.99
C VAL A 279 5.79 6.55 2.57
N VAL A 280 4.93 6.78 3.56
CA VAL A 280 3.98 5.79 4.06
C VAL A 280 2.58 6.39 4.06
N ILE A 281 1.66 5.69 3.41
CA ILE A 281 0.23 5.99 3.40
C ILE A 281 -0.47 4.98 4.29
N ASP A 282 -1.17 5.47 5.32
CA ASP A 282 -2.06 4.69 6.16
C ASP A 282 -3.23 4.15 5.31
N GLY A 283 -3.86 3.05 5.72
CA GLY A 283 -5.01 2.53 4.99
C GLY A 283 -5.75 1.44 5.74
N ARG A 284 -6.87 0.95 5.16
CA ARG A 284 -7.77 -0.03 5.78
C ARG A 284 -8.30 0.41 7.15
N GLN A 285 -8.48 1.72 7.34
CA GLN A 285 -8.91 2.32 8.60
C GLN A 285 -10.11 3.24 8.34
N PRO A 286 -11.35 2.70 8.38
CA PRO A 286 -12.56 3.49 8.15
C PRO A 286 -12.59 4.75 9.01
N GLY A 287 -12.90 5.90 8.39
CA GLY A 287 -12.94 7.21 9.06
C GLY A 287 -11.58 7.90 9.24
N HIS A 288 -10.45 7.22 9.01
CA HIS A 288 -9.11 7.82 9.07
C HIS A 288 -8.41 7.85 7.71
N SER A 289 -8.20 6.67 7.13
CA SER A 289 -7.54 6.51 5.83
C SER A 289 -7.98 5.20 5.18
N ILE A 290 -8.53 5.28 3.97
CA ILE A 290 -8.87 4.09 3.17
C ILE A 290 -7.59 3.49 2.57
N GLY A 291 -6.66 4.35 2.13
CA GLY A 291 -5.41 3.98 1.48
C GLY A 291 -5.26 4.67 0.12
N ALA A 292 -4.16 4.39 -0.56
CA ALA A 292 -3.83 4.97 -1.86
C ALA A 292 -3.70 3.89 -2.94
N SER A 293 -4.07 4.25 -4.17
CA SER A 293 -3.66 3.51 -5.36
C SER A 293 -2.19 3.78 -5.70
N MET A 294 -1.57 2.98 -6.57
CA MET A 294 -0.22 3.30 -7.05
C MET A 294 -0.20 4.58 -7.88
N THR A 295 -1.29 4.90 -8.59
CA THR A 295 -1.45 6.18 -9.30
C THR A 295 -1.42 7.36 -8.32
N ASP A 296 -2.16 7.27 -7.20
CA ASP A 296 -2.14 8.33 -6.18
C ASP A 296 -0.73 8.54 -5.60
N LEU A 297 -0.04 7.44 -5.31
CA LEU A 297 1.32 7.48 -4.75
C LEU A 297 2.34 8.04 -5.74
N ALA A 298 2.26 7.65 -7.01
CA ALA A 298 3.14 8.15 -8.06
C ALA A 298 2.90 9.65 -8.33
N ASN A 299 1.64 10.09 -8.39
CA ASN A 299 1.29 11.51 -8.56
C ASN A 299 1.79 12.35 -7.37
N LEU A 300 1.63 11.85 -6.14
CA LEU A 300 2.15 12.52 -4.95
C LEU A 300 3.68 12.68 -5.04
N LEU A 301 4.41 11.62 -5.39
CA LEU A 301 5.87 11.67 -5.52
C LEU A 301 6.33 12.61 -6.65
N GLU A 302 5.59 12.65 -7.76
CA GLU A 302 5.85 13.54 -8.89
C GLU A 302 5.65 15.01 -8.48
N GLU A 303 4.58 15.32 -7.75
CA GLU A 303 4.34 16.65 -7.17
C GLU A 303 5.48 17.07 -6.23
N LYS A 304 6.06 16.13 -5.49
CA LYS A 304 7.23 16.36 -4.63
C LYS A 304 8.56 16.38 -5.40
N GLY A 305 8.57 16.36 -6.73
CA GLY A 305 9.78 16.47 -7.53
C GLY A 305 10.73 15.27 -7.42
N VAL A 306 10.21 14.10 -7.05
CA VAL A 306 10.97 12.86 -7.00
C VAL A 306 11.27 12.39 -8.43
N ILE A 307 12.52 12.05 -8.71
CA ILE A 307 12.98 11.67 -10.06
C ILE A 307 13.10 10.16 -10.26
N ASN A 308 13.30 9.40 -9.19
CA ASN A 308 13.28 7.94 -9.21
C ASN A 308 12.57 7.45 -7.97
N ALA A 309 11.63 6.51 -8.11
CA ALA A 309 10.91 5.93 -6.99
C ALA A 309 10.40 4.52 -7.28
N MET A 310 10.36 3.70 -6.24
CA MET A 310 9.79 2.37 -6.29
C MET A 310 8.86 2.15 -5.10
N ALA A 311 7.78 1.40 -5.32
CA ALA A 311 6.96 0.92 -4.22
C ALA A 311 7.73 -0.14 -3.42
N MET A 312 7.53 -0.13 -2.11
CA MET A 312 8.00 -1.13 -1.15
C MET A 312 6.84 -2.06 -0.76
N ASP A 313 7.08 -3.02 0.13
CA ASP A 313 5.98 -3.87 0.64
C ASP A 313 4.86 -3.03 1.24
N GLY A 314 3.61 -3.42 0.98
CA GLY A 314 2.43 -2.62 1.31
C GLY A 314 1.57 -3.21 2.41
N GLY A 315 0.35 -2.71 2.53
CA GLY A 315 -0.66 -3.29 3.41
C GLY A 315 -0.23 -3.26 4.87
N SER A 316 -0.33 -4.40 5.57
CA SER A 316 0.02 -4.48 7.00
C SER A 316 1.53 -4.36 7.27
N SER A 317 2.37 -4.37 6.23
CA SER A 317 3.81 -4.10 6.34
C SER A 317 4.11 -2.61 6.39
N SER A 318 3.20 -1.75 5.91
CA SER A 318 3.40 -0.30 5.86
C SER A 318 3.39 0.32 7.27
N LEU A 319 4.54 0.85 7.66
CA LEU A 319 4.77 1.54 8.92
C LEU A 319 6.04 2.40 8.82
N MET A 320 6.00 3.58 9.43
CA MET A 320 7.11 4.51 9.58
C MET A 320 7.33 4.84 11.06
N LEU A 321 8.58 4.73 11.50
CA LEU A 321 9.00 5.20 12.83
C LEU A 321 9.97 6.37 12.68
N TYR A 322 9.88 7.32 13.60
CA TYR A 322 10.82 8.42 13.77
C TYR A 322 11.16 8.55 15.25
N ASN A 323 12.46 8.64 15.57
CA ASN A 323 13.00 8.67 16.94
C ASN A 323 12.46 7.55 17.86
N GLY A 324 12.28 6.35 17.29
CA GLY A 324 11.79 5.18 18.01
C GLY A 324 10.27 5.10 18.19
N GLU A 325 9.52 6.11 17.73
CA GLU A 325 8.07 6.16 17.84
C GLU A 325 7.39 6.00 16.48
N ALA A 326 6.24 5.31 16.44
CA ALA A 326 5.45 5.19 15.22
C ALA A 326 4.73 6.50 14.91
N ILE A 327 5.02 7.10 13.75
CA ILE A 327 4.41 8.36 13.30
C ILE A 327 3.30 8.17 12.26
N THR A 328 3.09 6.92 11.85
CA THR A 328 2.02 6.46 10.95
C THR A 328 1.24 5.33 11.61
N LYS A 329 0.03 5.04 11.13
CA LYS A 329 -0.84 4.03 11.71
C LYS A 329 -0.89 2.78 10.83
N THR A 330 -0.35 1.68 11.36
CA THR A 330 -0.34 0.39 10.66
C THR A 330 -1.74 -0.21 10.50
N ALA A 331 -1.97 -0.91 9.38
CA ALA A 331 -3.13 -1.79 9.19
C ALA A 331 -2.93 -3.20 9.78
N CYS A 332 -1.78 -3.46 10.43
CA CYS A 332 -1.55 -4.69 11.16
C CYS A 332 -2.47 -4.74 12.41
N PRO A 333 -3.09 -5.89 12.74
CA PRO A 333 -3.79 -6.06 14.01
C PRO A 333 -2.89 -5.86 15.24
N TYR A 334 -1.58 -6.04 15.08
CA TYR A 334 -0.58 -5.77 16.10
C TYR A 334 -0.03 -4.35 15.95
N TYR A 335 -0.18 -3.53 16.99
CA TYR A 335 0.19 -2.10 16.97
C TYR A 335 1.68 -1.84 16.65
N ARG A 336 2.57 -2.81 16.94
CA ARG A 336 4.01 -2.73 16.65
C ARG A 336 4.36 -3.05 15.19
N GLY A 337 3.37 -3.35 14.35
CA GLY A 337 3.58 -3.83 12.99
C GLY A 337 3.74 -5.35 12.92
N ARG A 338 4.44 -5.84 11.90
CA ARG A 338 4.67 -7.27 11.64
C ARG A 338 6.16 -7.57 11.44
N PHE A 339 6.53 -8.84 11.49
CA PHE A 339 7.91 -9.26 11.24
C PHE A 339 8.30 -9.04 9.79
N LEU A 340 9.47 -8.46 9.58
CA LEU A 340 10.00 -8.13 8.27
C LEU A 340 11.46 -8.59 8.13
N PRO A 341 11.88 -8.99 6.93
CA PRO A 341 13.24 -9.48 6.69
C PRO A 341 14.26 -8.33 6.66
N ASN A 342 13.80 -7.14 6.26
CA ASN A 342 14.61 -5.96 6.06
C ASN A 342 13.77 -4.68 6.13
N ALA A 343 14.44 -3.55 6.27
CA ALA A 343 13.87 -2.21 6.34
C ALA A 343 14.87 -1.18 5.82
N TRP A 344 14.40 -0.02 5.37
CA TRP A 344 15.24 1.12 5.06
C TRP A 344 15.34 2.03 6.29
N ALA A 345 16.55 2.23 6.79
CA ALA A 345 16.81 2.97 8.01
C ALA A 345 17.77 4.14 7.75
N VAL A 346 17.59 5.21 8.51
CA VAL A 346 18.46 6.39 8.52
C VAL A 346 19.18 6.38 9.86
N TYR A 347 20.51 6.36 9.88
CA TYR A 347 21.31 6.43 11.11
C TYR A 347 22.68 7.05 10.90
#